data_AF-A0A0Q9QSP4-F1
#
_entry.id   AF-A0A0Q9QSP4-F1
#
_cell.length_a   1.000
_cell.length_b   1.000
_cell.length_c   1.000
_cell.angle_alpha   90.00
_cell.angle_beta   90.00
_cell.angle_gamma   90.00
#
_symmetry.space_group_name_H-M   'P 1'
#
loop_
_entity.id
_entity.type
_entity.pdbx_description
1 polymer ?
#
loop_
_entity_poly.entity_id
_entity_poly.type
_entity_poly.pdbx_seq_one_letter_code
_entity_poly.pdbx_strand_id
1 'polypeptide(L)'
;MPSVKITCFADEISHDLVEQMDVLQQEGITHLELRNVWGKNVLDLSDEELKKVREAAEARGFAISSIGSPLGKYPVVNDFAPQLEGLQRGIRAAS
;
A
#
# COMPACT_ATOMS: atom_id res chain seq x y z
N MET A 1 -30.16 3.57 -0.86
CA MET A 1 -29.17 3.89 0.19
C MET A 1 -27.94 4.45 -0.49
N PRO A 2 -27.23 5.44 0.08
CA PRO A 2 -25.96 5.88 -0.48
C PRO A 2 -24.95 4.72 -0.47
N SER A 3 -24.21 4.58 -1.57
CA SER A 3 -23.09 3.64 -1.65
C SER A 3 -21.89 4.26 -0.93
N VAL A 4 -21.29 3.52 0.00
CA VAL A 4 -20.06 3.90 0.70
C VAL A 4 -18.93 3.02 0.17
N LYS A 5 -17.77 3.61 -0.11
CA LYS A 5 -16.55 2.87 -0.43
C LYS A 5 -15.77 2.61 0.85
N ILE A 6 -15.48 1.34 1.11
CA ILE A 6 -14.65 0.90 2.23
C ILE A 6 -13.28 0.50 1.69
N THR A 7 -12.23 0.89 2.40
CA THR A 7 -10.83 0.52 2.14
C THR A 7 -10.21 0.02 3.44
N CYS A 8 -9.21 -0.84 3.34
CA CYS A 8 -8.59 -1.46 4.52
C CYS A 8 -7.06 -1.49 4.41
N PHE A 9 -6.38 -1.49 5.57
CA PHE A 9 -5.00 -1.94 5.71
C PHE A 9 -4.98 -3.47 5.72
N ALA A 10 -4.86 -4.09 4.54
CA ALA A 10 -4.96 -5.55 4.45
C ALA A 10 -3.75 -6.29 5.03
N ASP A 11 -2.64 -5.59 5.27
CA ASP A 11 -1.43 -6.19 5.85
C ASP A 11 -1.61 -6.69 7.29
N GLU A 12 -2.72 -6.37 7.95
CA GLU A 12 -3.13 -6.96 9.24
C GLU A 12 -3.65 -8.39 9.11
N ILE A 13 -4.03 -8.81 7.89
CA ILE A 13 -4.52 -10.15 7.56
C ILE A 13 -3.35 -11.10 7.33
N SER A 14 -2.43 -10.70 6.44
CA SER A 14 -1.28 -11.53 6.02
C SER A 14 -0.15 -10.68 5.46
N HIS A 15 1.04 -11.25 5.39
CA HIS A 15 2.17 -10.67 4.67
C HIS A 15 2.11 -10.96 3.16
N ASP A 16 1.31 -11.92 2.72
CA ASP A 16 1.17 -12.28 1.31
C ASP A 16 0.06 -11.46 0.62
N LEU A 17 0.39 -10.83 -0.50
CA LEU A 17 -0.56 -9.98 -1.24
C LEU A 17 -1.82 -10.73 -1.69
N VAL A 18 -1.66 -11.98 -2.13
CA VAL A 18 -2.78 -12.74 -2.66
C VAL A 18 -3.76 -13.05 -1.55
N GLU A 19 -3.26 -13.51 -0.40
CA GLU A 19 -4.10 -13.76 0.78
C GLU A 19 -4.80 -12.49 1.28
N GLN A 20 -4.08 -11.36 1.34
CA GLN A 20 -4.67 -10.05 1.68
C GLN A 20 -5.88 -9.73 0.79
N MET A 21 -5.72 -9.86 -0.53
CA MET A 21 -6.77 -9.54 -1.50
C MET A 21 -7.91 -10.57 -1.51
N ASP A 22 -7.60 -11.85 -1.32
CA ASP A 22 -8.58 -12.93 -1.31
C ASP A 22 -9.59 -12.74 -0.16
N VAL A 23 -9.10 -12.36 1.03
CA VAL A 23 -9.96 -12.07 2.18
C VAL A 23 -10.79 -10.81 1.96
N LEU A 24 -10.20 -9.71 1.46
CA LEU A 24 -10.98 -8.51 1.15
C LEU A 24 -12.09 -8.78 0.13
N GLN A 25 -11.81 -9.59 -0.89
CA GLN A 25 -12.78 -9.95 -1.92
C GLN A 25 -13.94 -10.79 -1.36
N GLN A 26 -13.68 -11.69 -0.41
CA GLN A 26 -14.72 -12.45 0.30
C GLN A 26 -15.67 -11.53 1.08
N GLU A 27 -15.15 -10.44 1.62
CA GLU A 27 -15.91 -9.41 2.34
C GLU A 27 -16.53 -8.34 1.40
N GLY A 28 -16.39 -8.49 0.09
CA GLY A 28 -16.91 -7.55 -0.90
C GLY A 28 -16.19 -6.20 -0.93
N ILE A 29 -14.95 -6.15 -0.43
CA ILE A 29 -14.10 -4.95 -0.40
C ILE A 29 -13.09 -5.03 -1.54
N THR A 30 -13.00 -3.95 -2.32
CA THR A 30 -12.12 -3.87 -3.50
C THR A 30 -11.17 -2.67 -3.44
N HIS A 31 -10.99 -2.06 -2.26
CA HIS A 31 -10.03 -0.96 -2.08
C HIS A 31 -9.02 -1.33 -0.99
N LEU A 32 -7.75 -1.03 -1.26
CA LEU A 32 -6.62 -1.36 -0.40
C LEU A 32 -5.81 -0.11 -0.08
N GLU A 33 -5.45 0.05 1.20
CA GLU A 33 -4.39 0.97 1.63
C GLU A 33 -3.06 0.21 1.65
N LEU A 34 -2.19 0.48 0.68
CA LEU A 34 -0.97 -0.30 0.49
C LEU A 34 0.11 0.14 1.49
N ARG A 35 0.31 -0.65 2.55
CA ARG A 35 1.28 -0.36 3.62
C ARG A 35 2.45 -1.34 3.64
N ASN A 36 2.17 -2.64 3.80
CA ASN A 36 3.19 -3.68 3.80
C ASN A 36 2.77 -4.88 2.95
N VAL A 37 3.72 -5.42 2.18
CA VAL A 37 3.53 -6.63 1.36
C VAL A 37 4.86 -7.39 1.31
N TRP A 38 4.81 -8.72 1.38
CA TRP A 38 5.98 -9.60 1.36
C TRP A 38 7.03 -9.26 2.43
N GLY A 39 6.56 -8.79 3.59
CA GLY A 39 7.41 -8.38 4.71
C GLY A 39 8.15 -7.07 4.52
N LYS A 40 7.83 -6.29 3.49
CA LYS A 40 8.42 -4.98 3.21
C LYS A 40 7.39 -3.87 3.34
N ASN A 41 7.83 -2.70 3.79
CA ASN A 41 7.04 -1.50 3.65
C ASN A 41 6.96 -1.08 2.18
N VAL A 42 5.87 -0.44 1.78
CA VAL A 42 5.65 0.07 0.41
C VAL A 42 6.82 0.94 -0.10
N LEU A 43 7.51 1.69 0.77
CA LEU A 43 8.68 2.48 0.38
C LEU A 43 9.94 1.65 0.09
N ASP A 44 9.96 0.40 0.54
CA ASP A 44 11.08 -0.55 0.39
C ASP A 44 10.87 -1.56 -0.74
N LEU A 45 9.71 -1.54 -1.40
CA LEU A 45 9.44 -2.34 -2.58
C LEU A 45 10.31 -1.88 -3.76
N SER A 46 10.77 -2.83 -4.57
CA SER A 46 11.38 -2.52 -5.87
C SER A 46 10.33 -2.11 -6.89
N ASP A 47 10.76 -1.51 -8.00
CA ASP A 47 9.85 -1.15 -9.11
C ASP A 47 9.15 -2.38 -9.69
N GLU A 48 9.83 -3.53 -9.75
CA GLU A 48 9.23 -4.80 -10.16
C GLU A 48 8.20 -5.32 -9.16
N GLU A 49 8.44 -5.11 -7.86
CA GLU A 49 7.50 -5.47 -6.81
C GLU A 49 6.25 -4.58 -6.85
N LEU A 50 6.41 -3.26 -7.02
CA LEU A 50 5.30 -2.32 -7.22
C LEU A 50 4.48 -2.68 -8.46
N LYS A 51 5.15 -3.04 -9.57
CA LYS A 51 4.49 -3.51 -10.78
C LYS A 51 3.67 -4.77 -10.53
N LYS A 52 4.20 -5.75 -9.80
CA LYS A 52 3.45 -6.97 -9.42
C LYS A 52 2.22 -6.65 -8.58
N VAL A 53 2.34 -5.73 -7.62
CA VAL A 53 1.18 -5.27 -6.82
C VAL A 53 0.12 -4.67 -7.73
N ARG A 54 0.52 -3.78 -8.65
CA ARG A 54 -0.37 -3.12 -9.61
C ARG A 54 -1.08 -4.13 -10.51
N GLU A 55 -0.34 -5.07 -11.11
CA GLU A 55 -0.90 -6.10 -11.99
C GLU A 55 -1.90 -7.01 -11.25
N ALA A 56 -1.58 -7.40 -10.01
CA ALA A 56 -2.49 -8.20 -9.18
C ALA A 56 -3.78 -7.44 -8.83
N ALA A 57 -3.65 -6.16 -8.45
CA ALA A 57 -4.78 -5.29 -8.16
C ALA A 57 -5.70 -5.12 -9.38
N GLU A 58 -5.14 -4.78 -10.54
CA GLU A 58 -5.90 -4.58 -11.78
C GLU A 58 -6.61 -5.86 -12.23
N ALA A 59 -5.92 -7.01 -12.19
CA ALA A 59 -6.49 -8.29 -12.59
C ALA A 59 -7.72 -8.70 -11.75
N ARG A 60 -7.83 -8.19 -10.53
CA ARG A 60 -8.91 -8.49 -9.57
C ARG A 60 -9.89 -7.34 -9.37
N GLY A 61 -9.73 -6.23 -10.10
CA GLY A 61 -10.59 -5.06 -9.98
C GLY A 61 -10.42 -4.30 -8.66
N PHE A 62 -9.26 -4.40 -8.01
CA PHE A 62 -8.93 -3.62 -6.82
C PHE A 62 -8.38 -2.24 -7.19
N ALA A 63 -8.68 -1.25 -6.35
CA ALA A 63 -8.05 0.05 -6.38
C ALA A 63 -7.14 0.23 -5.16
N ILE A 64 -5.92 0.73 -5.36
CA ILE A 64 -5.08 1.22 -4.27
C ILE A 64 -5.54 2.64 -3.95
N SER A 65 -6.06 2.87 -2.75
CA SER A 65 -6.66 4.16 -2.35
C SER A 65 -5.64 5.09 -1.69
N SER A 66 -4.62 4.53 -1.04
CA SER A 66 -3.57 5.27 -0.34
C SER A 66 -2.26 4.48 -0.28
N ILE A 67 -1.15 5.19 -0.06
CA ILE A 67 0.17 4.63 0.25
C ILE A 67 0.44 4.81 1.75
N GLY A 68 0.40 3.71 2.48
CA GLY A 68 0.69 3.67 3.92
C GLY A 68 2.20 3.66 4.17
N SER A 69 2.79 4.85 4.33
CA SER A 69 4.23 5.00 4.55
C SER A 69 4.58 5.38 6.00
N PRO A 70 5.82 5.11 6.46
CA PRO A 70 6.32 5.59 7.75
C PRO A 70 6.77 7.06 7.71
N LEU A 71 6.50 7.81 6.63
CA LEU A 71 6.89 9.21 6.50
C LEU A 71 6.30 10.04 7.65
N GLY A 72 7.11 10.93 8.20
CA GLY A 72 6.72 11.75 9.35
C GLY A 72 6.81 11.03 10.70
N LYS A 73 7.05 9.71 10.76
CA LYS A 73 7.40 9.00 12.00
C LYS A 73 8.89 9.22 12.34
N TYR A 74 9.25 10.48 12.50
CA TYR A 74 10.64 10.93 12.55
C TYR A 74 10.82 12.07 13.56
N PRO A 75 11.88 12.05 14.40
CA PRO A 75 12.18 13.17 15.29
C PRO A 75 12.43 14.46 14.50
N VAL A 76 11.83 15.57 14.95
CA VAL A 76 11.92 16.88 14.28
C VAL A 76 13.33 17.48 14.25
N VAL A 77 14.24 16.96 15.07
CA VAL A 77 15.64 17.44 15.19
C VAL A 77 16.60 16.71 14.26
N ASN A 78 16.16 15.62 13.64
CA ASN A 78 17.01 14.82 12.78
C ASN A 78 17.05 15.41 11.36
N ASP A 79 18.02 14.95 10.56
CA ASP A 79 18.17 15.41 9.18
C ASP A 79 16.91 15.15 8.34
N PHE A 80 16.47 16.15 7.58
CA PHE A 80 15.26 16.08 6.78
C PHE A 80 15.48 15.36 5.44
N ALA A 81 16.72 15.26 4.96
CA ALA A 81 17.02 14.68 3.65
C ALA A 81 16.46 13.25 3.45
N PRO A 82 16.59 12.32 4.42
CA PRO A 82 15.97 10.99 4.32
C PRO A 82 14.43 11.01 4.18
N GLN A 83 13.75 11.98 4.81
CA GLN A 83 12.30 12.12 4.67
C GLN A 83 11.91 12.59 3.26
N LEU A 84 12.71 13.48 2.66
CA LEU A 84 12.50 13.93 1.29
C LEU A 84 12.73 12.80 0.27
N GLU A 85 13.77 11.99 0.45
CA GLU A 85 14.02 10.80 -0.37
C GLU A 85 12.88 9.78 -0.25
N GLY A 86 12.41 9.54 0.97
CA GLY A 86 11.25 8.68 1.24
C GLY A 86 9.96 9.21 0.58
N LEU A 87 9.73 10.52 0.60
CA LEU A 87 8.59 11.15 -0.09
C LEU A 87 8.66 10.91 -1.60
N GLN A 88 9.84 11.07 -2.21
CA GLN A 88 10.02 10.78 -3.64
C GLN A 88 9.74 9.32 -3.96
N ARG A 89 10.16 8.38 -3.09
CA ARG A 89 9.79 6.95 -3.22
C ARG A 89 8.28 6.75 -3.12
N GLY A 90 7.62 7.39 -2.15
CA GLY A 90 6.17 7.31 -1.98
C GLY A 90 5.38 7.83 -3.17
N ILE A 91 5.81 8.94 -3.79
CA ILE A 91 5.23 9.48 -5.01
C ILE A 91 5.38 8.49 -6.17
N ARG A 92 6.56 7.87 -6.32
CA ARG A 92 6.79 6.83 -7.35
C ARG A 92 5.89 5.61 -7.15
N ALA A 93 5.72 5.16 -5.90
CA ALA A 93 4.81 4.06 -5.58
C ALA A 93 3.33 4.38 -5.83
N ALA A 94 2.95 5.66 -5.84
CA ALA A 94 1.58 6.12 -6.10
C ALA A 94 1.27 6.39 -7.59
N SER A 95 2.28 6.34 -8.47
CA SER A 95 2.17 6.64 -9.91
C SER A 95 1.77 5.40 -10.73
#